data_AF-A0A838S7S7-F1
#
_entry.id   AF-A0A838S7S7-F1
#
_cell.length_a   1.000
_cell.length_b   1.000
_cell.length_c   1.000
_cell.angle_alpha   90.00
_cell.angle_beta   90.00
_cell.angle_gamma   90.00
#
_symmetry.space_group_name_H-M   'P 1'
#
loop_
_entity.id
_entity.type
_entity.pdbx_description
1 polymer ?
#
loop_
_entity_poly.entity_id
_entity_poly.type
_entity_poly.pdbx_seq_one_letter_code
_entity_poly.pdbx_strand_id
1 'polypeptide(L)'
;MPERPCDDDNTTTSSPEPSPDRTLCPVCWTPFTRIRRQRYCSDACRKTAWTRRDAAKHQTTETAVPQPIRRRDTTIYECQTCETRYHGTQWCHDCNQPCTRVGLGGSCPHCDEPVALADLLDTKDATNR
;
A
#
# COMPACT_ATOMS: atom_id res chain seq x y z
N MET A 1 60.28 -47.44 -39.99
CA MET A 1 59.53 -46.81 -38.87
C MET A 1 60.52 -45.91 -38.13
N PRO A 2 60.50 -44.58 -38.29
CA PRO A 2 61.35 -43.72 -37.45
C PRO A 2 60.62 -43.40 -36.15
N GLU A 3 61.28 -43.69 -35.03
CA GLU A 3 60.85 -43.37 -33.67
C GLU A 3 60.88 -41.85 -33.46
N ARG A 4 59.82 -41.29 -32.87
CA ARG A 4 59.76 -39.87 -32.47
C ARG A 4 60.29 -39.74 -31.04
N PRO A 5 61.20 -38.78 -30.74
CA PRO A 5 61.72 -38.58 -29.40
C PRO A 5 60.63 -38.04 -28.45
N CYS A 6 60.79 -38.38 -27.17
CA CYS A 6 60.04 -37.83 -26.03
C CYS A 6 60.45 -36.36 -25.77
N ASP A 7 59.50 -35.44 -25.92
CA ASP A 7 59.64 -34.08 -25.42
C ASP A 7 58.96 -34.00 -24.03
N ASP A 8 59.75 -34.16 -22.97
CA ASP A 8 59.39 -33.78 -21.61
C ASP A 8 59.61 -32.27 -21.43
N ASP A 9 58.71 -31.46 -22.00
CA ASP A 9 58.63 -30.04 -21.64
C ASP A 9 57.71 -29.87 -20.42
N ASN A 10 58.30 -29.95 -19.23
CA ASN A 10 57.71 -29.39 -18.02
C ASN A 10 57.77 -27.85 -18.09
N THR A 11 57.00 -27.26 -18.99
CA THR A 11 56.61 -25.86 -18.85
C THR A 11 55.54 -25.82 -17.77
N THR A 12 55.97 -25.60 -16.53
CA THR A 12 55.11 -25.12 -15.45
C THR A 12 54.56 -23.77 -15.91
N THR A 13 53.43 -23.79 -16.60
CA THR A 13 52.59 -22.61 -16.79
C THR A 13 52.08 -22.28 -15.39
N SER A 14 52.77 -21.38 -14.72
CA SER A 14 52.25 -20.72 -13.53
C SER A 14 50.96 -20.04 -13.95
N SER A 15 49.83 -20.69 -13.68
CA SER A 15 48.50 -20.11 -13.81
C SER A 15 48.51 -18.70 -13.22
N PRO A 16 47.93 -17.69 -13.89
CA PRO A 16 47.79 -16.38 -13.28
C PRO A 16 46.98 -16.56 -11.99
N GLU A 17 47.55 -16.09 -10.88
CA GLU A 17 46.92 -15.96 -9.57
C GLU A 17 45.43 -15.60 -9.68
N PRO A 18 44.54 -16.17 -8.84
CA PRO A 18 43.12 -15.81 -8.86
C PRO A 18 42.99 -14.31 -8.60
N SER A 19 42.65 -13.59 -9.66
CA SER A 19 42.48 -12.14 -9.60
C SER A 19 41.41 -11.82 -8.55
N PRO A 20 41.64 -10.84 -7.66
CA PRO A 20 40.65 -10.47 -6.67
C PRO A 20 39.35 -10.12 -7.37
N ASP A 21 38.27 -10.78 -6.96
CA ASP A 21 36.95 -10.64 -7.55
C ASP A 21 36.45 -9.20 -7.28
N ARG A 22 36.75 -8.29 -8.21
CA ARG A 22 36.51 -6.85 -8.13
C ARG A 22 35.08 -6.57 -8.57
N THR A 23 34.28 -6.04 -7.65
CA THR A 23 32.89 -5.64 -7.91
C THR A 23 32.70 -4.14 -7.66
N LEU A 24 31.65 -3.57 -8.24
CA LEU A 24 31.19 -2.23 -7.87
C LEU A 24 30.24 -2.28 -6.65
N CYS A 25 30.33 -1.27 -5.78
CA CYS A 25 29.37 -1.06 -4.69
C CYS A 25 28.06 -0.46 -5.23
N PRO A 26 26.87 -1.02 -4.91
CA PRO A 26 25.59 -0.51 -5.40
C PRO A 26 25.16 0.84 -4.79
N VAL A 27 25.92 1.40 -3.85
CA VAL A 27 25.61 2.69 -3.18
C VAL A 27 26.49 3.82 -3.70
N CYS A 28 27.80 3.60 -3.75
CA CYS A 28 28.79 4.61 -4.10
C CYS A 28 29.53 4.32 -5.41
N TRP A 29 29.24 3.19 -6.08
CA TRP A 29 29.82 2.78 -7.35
C TRP A 29 31.35 2.58 -7.36
N THR A 30 31.99 2.59 -6.19
CA THR A 30 33.43 2.37 -6.07
C THR A 30 33.77 0.89 -6.29
N PRO A 31 34.80 0.56 -7.10
CA PRO A 31 35.31 -0.80 -7.21
C PRO A 31 35.94 -1.24 -5.90
N PHE A 32 35.61 -2.44 -5.44
CA PHE A 32 36.20 -3.04 -4.24
C PHE A 32 36.40 -4.55 -4.43
N THR A 33 37.35 -5.11 -3.70
CA THR A 33 37.59 -6.56 -3.68
C THR A 33 36.60 -7.23 -2.73
N ARG A 34 35.78 -8.16 -3.23
CA ARG A 34 34.82 -8.88 -2.38
C ARG A 34 35.53 -9.79 -1.40
N ILE A 35 35.24 -9.63 -0.11
CA ILE A 35 35.58 -10.63 0.90
C ILE A 35 34.35 -11.53 1.08
N ARG A 36 34.46 -12.81 0.70
CA ARG A 36 33.37 -13.79 0.81
C ARG A 36 32.09 -13.31 0.10
N ARG A 37 30.96 -13.22 0.82
CA ARG A 37 29.64 -12.79 0.31
C ARG A 37 29.38 -11.28 0.46
N GLN A 38 30.43 -10.48 0.65
CA GLN A 38 30.31 -9.04 0.82
C GLN A 38 29.76 -8.37 -0.43
N ARG A 39 28.68 -7.60 -0.27
CA ARG A 39 27.97 -6.92 -1.36
C ARG A 39 28.18 -5.40 -1.41
N TYR A 40 28.71 -4.81 -0.33
CA TYR A 40 28.98 -3.38 -0.21
C TYR A 40 30.42 -3.15 0.18
N CYS A 41 31.04 -2.07 -0.29
CA CYS A 41 32.44 -1.76 0.01
C CYS A 41 32.68 -1.47 1.50
N SER A 42 31.66 -1.02 2.24
CA SER A 42 31.77 -0.67 3.66
C SER A 42 30.45 -0.83 4.41
N ASP A 43 30.54 -0.87 5.74
CA ASP A 43 29.39 -0.86 6.65
C ASP A 43 28.52 0.40 6.50
N ALA A 44 29.13 1.55 6.19
CA ALA A 44 28.39 2.76 5.88
C ALA A 44 27.48 2.57 4.65
N CYS A 45 28.03 2.03 3.55
CA CYS A 45 27.23 1.71 2.37
C CYS A 45 26.17 0.63 2.64
N ARG A 46 26.45 -0.36 3.49
CA ARG A 46 25.44 -1.34 3.91
C ARG A 46 24.26 -0.67 4.61
N LYS A 47 24.53 0.23 5.57
CA LYS A 47 23.51 0.98 6.30
C LYS A 47 22.71 1.88 5.36
N THR A 48 23.36 2.65 4.49
CA THR A 48 22.68 3.48 3.48
C THR A 48 21.76 2.67 2.59
N ALA A 49 22.20 1.48 2.13
CA ALA A 49 21.37 0.60 1.32
C ALA A 49 20.15 0.07 2.10
N TRP A 50 20.31 -0.22 3.40
CA TRP A 50 19.19 -0.63 4.25
C TRP A 50 18.18 0.51 4.42
N THR A 51 18.65 1.72 4.76
CA THR A 51 17.79 2.91 4.90
C THR A 51 17.05 3.25 3.61
N ARG A 52 17.70 3.15 2.44
CA ARG A 52 17.03 3.38 1.15
C ARG A 52 15.93 2.36 0.87
N ARG A 53 16.14 1.08 1.20
CA ARG A 53 15.10 0.05 1.05
C ARG A 53 13.94 0.26 2.02
N ASP A 54 14.24 0.65 3.24
CA ASP A 54 13.24 0.94 4.26
C ASP A 54 12.39 2.15 3.86
N ALA A 55 13.03 3.24 3.43
CA ALA A 55 12.35 4.40 2.88
C ALA A 55 11.50 4.07 1.65
N ALA A 56 11.96 3.20 0.75
CA ALA A 56 11.17 2.78 -0.41
C ALA A 56 9.94 1.92 -0.04
N LYS A 57 10.01 1.15 1.05
CA LYS A 57 8.83 0.46 1.62
C LYS A 57 7.86 1.42 2.30
N HIS A 58 8.41 2.49 2.89
CA HIS A 58 7.67 3.54 3.57
C HIS A 58 7.31 4.73 2.67
N GLN A 59 7.62 4.68 1.37
CA GLN A 59 7.04 5.55 0.35
C GLN A 59 5.59 5.10 0.13
N THR A 60 4.81 5.33 1.18
CA THR A 60 3.36 5.37 1.17
C THR A 60 2.98 6.46 0.17
N THR A 61 2.35 6.05 -0.92
CA THR A 61 1.55 6.95 -1.77
C THR A 61 0.76 7.86 -0.85
N GLU A 62 0.97 9.17 -0.97
CA GLU A 62 0.28 10.18 -0.18
C GLU A 62 -1.23 9.92 -0.24
N THR A 63 -1.77 9.31 0.81
CA THR A 63 -3.19 8.99 0.89
C THR A 63 -3.91 10.32 1.01
N ALA A 64 -4.50 10.77 -0.11
CA ALA A 64 -5.33 11.96 -0.12
C ALA A 64 -6.42 11.81 0.95
N VAL A 65 -6.33 12.61 2.01
CA VAL A 65 -7.36 12.63 3.05
C VAL A 65 -8.62 13.23 2.42
N PRO A 66 -9.75 12.50 2.37
CA PRO A 66 -10.98 13.05 1.81
C PRO A 66 -11.42 14.27 2.63
N GLN A 67 -12.04 15.24 1.97
CA GLN A 67 -12.53 16.43 2.65
C GLN A 67 -13.53 16.04 3.76
N PRO A 68 -13.52 16.77 4.89
CA PRO A 68 -14.41 16.46 6.01
C PRO A 68 -15.87 16.67 5.61
N ILE A 69 -16.63 15.58 5.57
CA ILE A 69 -18.09 15.60 5.36
C ILE A 69 -18.76 15.98 6.68
N ARG A 70 -19.71 16.93 6.66
CA ARG A 70 -20.46 17.24 7.88
C ARG A 70 -21.40 16.07 8.17
N ARG A 71 -21.41 15.57 9.41
CA ARG A 71 -22.27 14.44 9.82
C ARG A 71 -23.72 14.59 9.41
N ARG A 72 -24.26 15.81 9.43
CA ARG A 72 -25.65 16.07 9.04
C ARG A 72 -25.92 15.68 7.58
N ASP A 73 -24.96 15.90 6.68
CA ASP A 73 -25.10 15.69 5.23
C ASP A 73 -25.16 14.19 4.86
N THR A 74 -25.02 13.29 5.83
CA THR A 74 -25.13 11.82 5.67
C THR A 74 -26.08 11.22 6.72
N THR A 75 -26.93 12.06 7.32
CA THR A 75 -27.88 11.63 8.36
C THR A 75 -29.30 11.68 7.81
N ILE A 76 -30.06 10.62 8.08
CA ILE A 76 -31.50 10.56 7.86
C ILE A 76 -32.21 11.06 9.11
N TYR A 77 -33.15 11.97 8.88
CA TYR A 77 -34.04 12.54 9.88
C TYR A 77 -35.48 12.16 9.55
N GLU A 78 -36.33 12.05 10.55
CA GLU A 78 -37.73 11.66 10.40
C GLU A 78 -38.63 12.60 11.20
N CYS A 79 -39.70 13.06 10.55
CA CYS A 79 -40.72 13.86 11.21
C CYS A 79 -41.62 12.96 12.07
N GLN A 80 -41.76 13.26 13.36
CA GLN A 80 -42.63 12.49 14.27
C GLN A 80 -44.13 12.72 14.04
N THR A 81 -44.50 13.69 13.20
CA THR A 81 -45.91 14.03 12.95
C THR A 81 -46.44 13.42 11.66
N CYS A 82 -45.66 13.47 10.57
CA CYS A 82 -46.05 12.94 9.26
C CYS A 82 -45.19 11.75 8.80
N GLU A 83 -44.27 11.27 9.65
CA GLU A 83 -43.39 10.12 9.40
C GLU A 83 -42.51 10.26 8.15
N THR A 84 -42.48 11.45 7.54
CA THR A 84 -41.68 11.72 6.36
C THR A 84 -40.21 11.77 6.74
N ARG A 85 -39.39 11.05 5.96
CA ARG A 85 -37.94 10.98 6.11
C ARG A 85 -37.25 11.99 5.20
N TYR A 86 -36.12 12.50 5.68
CA TYR A 86 -35.34 13.54 5.02
C TYR A 86 -33.85 13.21 5.12
N HIS A 87 -33.11 13.42 4.03
CA HIS A 87 -31.65 13.30 4.00
C HIS A 87 -31.01 14.67 4.23
N GLY A 88 -30.26 14.82 5.33
CA GLY A 88 -29.55 16.06 5.66
C GLY A 88 -30.38 17.23 6.17
N THR A 89 -31.70 17.17 6.05
CA THR A 89 -32.63 18.22 6.49
C THR A 89 -33.20 17.91 7.86
N GLN A 90 -33.03 18.84 8.81
CA GLN A 90 -33.48 18.68 10.21
C GLN A 90 -34.89 19.21 10.50
N TRP A 91 -35.54 19.77 9.48
CA TRP A 91 -36.86 20.40 9.59
C TRP A 91 -37.79 19.83 8.54
N CYS A 92 -39.00 19.48 8.97
CA CYS A 92 -40.05 19.06 8.05
C CYS A 92 -40.66 20.29 7.37
N HIS A 93 -40.76 20.27 6.04
CA HIS A 93 -41.34 21.38 5.27
C HIS A 93 -42.87 21.46 5.42
N ASP A 94 -43.54 20.32 5.61
CA ASP A 94 -45.01 20.27 5.68
C ASP A 94 -45.52 20.60 7.09
N CYS A 95 -44.91 20.02 8.13
CA CYS A 95 -45.32 20.24 9.51
C CYS A 95 -44.64 21.47 10.15
N ASN A 96 -43.57 21.98 9.54
CA ASN A 96 -42.73 23.05 10.10
C ASN A 96 -42.27 22.77 11.54
N GLN A 97 -41.84 21.53 11.80
CA GLN A 97 -41.36 21.04 13.10
C GLN A 97 -39.96 20.43 12.95
N PRO A 98 -39.17 20.39 14.04
CA PRO A 98 -37.88 19.70 14.04
C PRO A 98 -38.08 18.19 13.88
N CYS A 99 -37.25 17.57 13.06
CA CYS A 99 -37.21 16.13 12.86
C CYS A 99 -36.26 15.44 13.86
N THR A 100 -36.58 14.20 14.21
CA THR A 100 -35.73 13.35 15.04
C THR A 100 -34.66 12.67 14.17
N ARG A 101 -33.47 12.47 14.71
CA ARG A 101 -32.39 11.75 14.02
C ARG A 101 -32.67 10.25 14.03
N VAL A 102 -32.78 9.64 12.86
CA VAL A 102 -32.89 8.18 12.70
C VAL A 102 -31.51 7.54 12.72
N GLY A 103 -30.59 8.03 11.88
CA GLY A 103 -29.27 7.40 11.76
C GLY A 103 -28.48 7.89 10.55
N LEU A 104 -27.33 7.25 10.30
CA LEU A 104 -26.60 7.46 9.06
C LEU A 104 -27.35 6.80 7.89
N GLY A 105 -27.29 7.42 6.71
CA GLY A 105 -27.94 6.91 5.52
C GLY A 105 -27.78 7.84 4.33
N GLY A 106 -28.58 7.63 3.30
CA GLY A 106 -28.55 8.43 2.08
C GLY A 106 -29.79 8.21 1.21
N SER A 107 -29.86 8.93 0.10
CA SER A 107 -30.90 8.73 -0.91
C SER A 107 -30.62 7.47 -1.72
N CYS A 108 -31.65 6.67 -1.95
CA CYS A 108 -31.59 5.50 -2.82
C CYS A 108 -31.30 5.94 -4.27
N PRO A 109 -30.30 5.37 -4.97
CA PRO A 109 -29.96 5.79 -6.32
C PRO A 109 -31.02 5.46 -7.39
N HIS A 110 -32.07 4.72 -7.03
CA HIS A 110 -33.13 4.31 -7.96
C HIS A 110 -34.40 5.17 -7.83
N CYS A 111 -34.76 5.58 -6.61
CA CYS A 111 -36.00 6.31 -6.33
C CYS A 111 -35.79 7.62 -5.55
N ASP A 112 -34.55 7.98 -5.25
CA ASP A 112 -34.13 9.11 -4.40
C ASP A 112 -34.73 9.12 -2.98
N GLU A 113 -35.39 8.03 -2.59
CA GLU A 113 -36.02 7.88 -1.29
C GLU A 113 -34.96 7.80 -0.19
N PRO A 114 -35.12 8.53 0.93
CA PRO A 114 -34.15 8.53 2.03
C PRO A 114 -34.19 7.21 2.82
N VAL A 115 -33.08 6.49 2.80
CA VAL A 115 -32.91 5.18 3.45
C VAL A 115 -31.86 5.26 4.56
N ALA A 116 -32.19 4.78 5.76
CA ALA A 116 -31.24 4.67 6.86
C ALA A 116 -30.49 3.34 6.80
N LEU A 117 -29.24 3.33 7.26
CA LEU A 117 -28.42 2.11 7.33
C LEU A 117 -29.05 1.04 8.24
N ALA A 118 -29.74 1.44 9.31
CA ALA A 118 -30.42 0.52 10.21
C ALA A 118 -31.45 -0.34 9.46
N ASP A 119 -32.28 0.27 8.61
CA ASP A 119 -33.30 -0.44 7.84
C ASP A 119 -32.68 -1.52 6.93
N LEU A 120 -31.51 -1.24 6.35
CA LEU A 120 -30.80 -2.18 5.45
C LEU A 120 -30.12 -3.32 6.20
N LEU A 121 -29.60 -3.04 7.39
CA LEU A 121 -28.92 -4.04 8.22
C LEU A 121 -29.93 -5.02 8.81
N ASP A 122 -31.05 -4.52 9.32
CA ASP A 122 -32.13 -5.36 9.86
C ASP A 122 -32.72 -6.28 8.78
N THR A 123 -32.82 -5.79 7.53
CA THR A 123 -33.30 -6.59 6.38
C THR A 123 -32.36 -7.74 6.02
N LYS A 124 -31.04 -7.53 6.13
CA LYS A 124 -30.04 -8.59 5.84
C LYS A 124 -30.09 -9.73 6.85
N ASP A 125 -30.33 -9.42 8.12
CA ASP A 125 -30.43 -10.42 9.17
C ASP A 125 -31.71 -11.27 9.02
N ALA A 126 -32.80 -10.69 8.50
CA ALA A 126 -34.03 -11.43 8.20
C ALA A 126 -33.95 -12.34 6.97
N THR A 127 -33.11 -12.00 5.99
CA THR A 127 -32.99 -12.77 4.73
C THR A 127 -32.05 -13.98 4.86
N ASN A 128 -31.16 -13.97 5.86
CA ASN A 128 -30.18 -15.04 6.09
C ASN A 128 -30.64 -16.07 7.14
N ARG A 129 -31.95 -16.16 7.38
CA ARG A 129 -32.59 -17.07 8.33
C ARG A 129 -33.64 -17.93 7.63
#